data_AF-E0SA23-F1
#
_entry.id   AF-E0SA23-F1
#
_cell.length_a   1.000
_cell.length_b   1.000
_cell.length_c   1.000
_cell.angle_alpha   90.00
_cell.angle_beta   90.00
_cell.angle_gamma   90.00
#
_symmetry.space_group_name_H-M   'P 1'
#
loop_
_entity.id
_entity.type
_entity.pdbx_description
1 polymer ?
#
loop_
_entity_poly.entity_id
_entity_poly.type
_entity_poly.pdbx_seq_one_letter_code
_entity_poly.pdbx_strand_id
1 'polypeptide(L)'
;MLGLSSNKVVKKENIICIYLNQPKDFIYDIDDIVIEYNEVKKDVEVVNDSIPAFIKANMKGFFRGDLEEYTRFLEENLEIFFKGEVPKTKEPEKKEEVIRPFELPSDYKFPIGRKGPMNINIEVEKRYVSIVSCECLNLQVGCNRCGRVLRMPGAGECPGCRSVLEIRYIPSVDSEFLGSLSFHGCRFICFNPSRYQLSCDGCHMNYETNELSIGDAFRIKCYECLSNIFLKISSINLIQRKRETLKPGQPLPEKGTCRHYKKSYRWFRFPCCNSLYPCDICHDEESGHVHQMANKMVCGLCSKEQGVGKECSCGMNLKKSTSFWEGGKGTRNKATMSRKDRKKYTK
;
A
#
# COMPACT_ATOMS: atom_id res chain seq x y z
N MET A 1 -36.96 18.15 -28.06
CA MET A 1 -37.70 17.41 -29.10
C MET A 1 -37.11 16.02 -29.11
N LEU A 2 -37.91 14.97 -28.91
CA LEU A 2 -37.44 13.57 -28.94
C LEU A 2 -36.98 13.23 -30.37
N GLY A 3 -35.84 12.58 -30.56
CA GLY A 3 -35.31 12.17 -31.88
C GLY A 3 -36.04 10.97 -32.49
N LEU A 4 -37.36 10.88 -32.29
CA LEU A 4 -38.25 9.83 -32.81
C LEU A 4 -38.86 10.23 -34.17
N SER A 5 -38.09 10.90 -35.04
CA SER A 5 -38.62 11.51 -36.28
C SER A 5 -39.14 10.50 -37.30
N SER A 6 -38.70 9.23 -37.22
CA SER A 6 -39.15 8.12 -38.06
C SER A 6 -40.34 7.35 -37.50
N ASN A 7 -40.64 7.48 -36.21
CA ASN A 7 -41.73 6.74 -35.57
C ASN A 7 -43.03 7.53 -35.61
N LYS A 8 -44.16 6.83 -35.75
CA LYS A 8 -45.47 7.42 -35.48
C LYS A 8 -45.59 7.59 -33.96
N VAL A 9 -45.76 8.83 -33.50
CA VAL A 9 -45.89 9.16 -32.08
C VAL A 9 -47.21 9.87 -31.83
N VAL A 10 -47.97 9.42 -30.83
CA VAL A 10 -49.23 10.03 -30.40
C VAL A 10 -49.09 10.43 -28.94
N LYS A 11 -49.29 11.71 -28.63
CA LYS A 11 -49.34 12.19 -27.24
C LYS A 11 -50.79 12.34 -26.77
N LYS A 12 -51.10 11.76 -25.62
CA LYS A 12 -52.39 11.91 -24.92
C LYS A 12 -52.11 12.26 -23.47
N GLU A 13 -52.38 13.50 -23.07
CA GLU A 13 -52.14 13.99 -21.70
C GLU A 13 -50.70 13.71 -21.22
N ASN A 14 -50.53 12.76 -20.29
CA ASN A 14 -49.26 12.34 -19.69
C ASN A 14 -48.70 11.04 -20.29
N ILE A 15 -49.31 10.53 -21.36
CA ILE A 15 -48.92 9.29 -22.03
C ILE A 15 -48.41 9.61 -23.43
N ILE A 16 -47.22 9.10 -23.74
CA ILE A 16 -46.64 9.09 -25.08
C ILE A 16 -46.75 7.67 -25.63
N CYS A 17 -47.54 7.50 -26.69
CA CYS A 17 -47.61 6.24 -27.44
C CYS A 17 -46.65 6.32 -28.63
N ILE A 18 -45.69 5.39 -28.70
CA ILE A 18 -44.73 5.27 -29.80
C ILE A 18 -44.98 3.96 -30.52
N TYR A 19 -45.22 4.04 -31.83
CA TYR A 19 -45.41 2.88 -32.68
C TYR A 19 -44.04 2.44 -33.20
N LEU A 20 -43.68 1.18 -32.93
CA LEU A 20 -42.44 0.59 -33.42
C LEU A 20 -42.51 0.31 -34.91
N ASN A 21 -41.43 0.61 -35.62
CA ASN A 21 -41.25 0.21 -37.01
C ASN A 21 -40.86 -1.27 -37.06
N GLN A 22 -41.68 -2.08 -37.72
CA GLN A 22 -41.38 -3.49 -37.93
C GLN A 22 -40.43 -3.67 -39.13
N PRO A 23 -39.45 -4.60 -39.05
CA PRO A 23 -38.62 -4.96 -40.19
C PRO A 23 -39.45 -5.44 -41.39
N LYS A 24 -38.97 -5.21 -42.61
CA LYS A 24 -39.67 -5.67 -43.83
C LYS A 24 -39.78 -7.19 -43.92
N ASP A 25 -38.84 -7.91 -43.33
CA ASP A 25 -38.76 -9.37 -43.32
C ASP A 25 -39.32 -9.97 -42.02
N PHE A 26 -40.12 -9.21 -41.27
CA PHE A 26 -40.70 -9.66 -40.01
C PHE A 26 -41.76 -10.75 -40.24
N ILE A 27 -41.41 -11.99 -39.86
CA ILE A 27 -42.20 -13.20 -40.16
C ILE A 27 -43.39 -13.46 -39.21
N TYR A 28 -43.57 -12.62 -38.18
CA TYR A 28 -44.61 -12.81 -37.17
C TYR A 28 -45.84 -11.97 -37.53
N ASP A 29 -47.02 -12.60 -37.53
CA ASP A 29 -48.30 -11.95 -37.82
C ASP A 29 -48.78 -11.15 -36.61
N ILE A 30 -48.24 -9.94 -36.44
CA ILE A 30 -48.49 -9.07 -35.29
C ILE A 30 -48.75 -7.66 -35.77
N ASP A 31 -49.90 -7.13 -35.37
CA ASP A 31 -50.30 -5.74 -35.61
C ASP A 31 -49.33 -4.72 -34.95
N ASP A 32 -49.65 -3.43 -35.05
CA ASP A 32 -48.87 -2.35 -34.47
C ASP A 32 -48.38 -2.66 -33.03
N ILE A 33 -47.06 -2.62 -32.82
CA ILE A 33 -46.45 -2.77 -31.50
C ILE A 33 -46.27 -1.37 -30.92
N VAL A 34 -46.97 -1.07 -29.83
CA VAL A 34 -47.00 0.27 -29.23
C VAL A 34 -46.28 0.28 -27.88
N ILE A 35 -45.36 1.23 -27.71
CA ILE A 35 -44.79 1.56 -26.40
C ILE A 35 -45.61 2.70 -25.81
N GLU A 36 -46.24 2.47 -24.67
CA GLU A 36 -46.85 3.51 -23.85
C GLU A 36 -45.87 3.96 -22.78
N TYR A 37 -45.45 5.22 -22.84
CA TYR A 37 -44.61 5.84 -21.83
C TYR A 37 -45.40 6.82 -20.98
N ASN A 38 -45.38 6.61 -19.67
CA ASN A 38 -46.01 7.50 -18.71
C ASN A 38 -45.01 8.55 -18.21
N GLU A 39 -45.21 9.82 -18.59
CA GLU A 39 -44.29 10.92 -18.25
C GLU A 39 -44.18 11.17 -16.73
N VAL A 40 -45.22 10.84 -15.96
CA VAL A 40 -45.25 11.03 -14.50
C VAL A 40 -44.53 9.91 -13.77
N LYS A 41 -44.82 8.65 -14.12
CA LYS A 41 -44.21 7.47 -13.49
C LYS A 41 -42.80 7.18 -14.02
N LYS A 42 -42.42 7.74 -15.17
CA LYS A 42 -41.21 7.39 -15.92
C LYS A 42 -41.10 5.88 -16.14
N ASP A 43 -42.20 5.27 -16.56
CA ASP A 43 -42.30 3.83 -16.81
C ASP A 43 -42.88 3.58 -18.20
N VAL A 44 -42.54 2.42 -18.78
CA VAL A 44 -43.02 1.98 -20.09
C VAL A 44 -43.86 0.72 -19.99
N GLU A 45 -44.83 0.60 -20.89
CA GLU A 45 -45.57 -0.63 -21.14
C GLU A 45 -45.61 -0.93 -22.64
N VAL A 46 -45.51 -2.21 -22.98
CA VAL A 46 -45.66 -2.67 -24.37
C VAL A 46 -47.10 -3.13 -24.56
N VAL A 47 -47.84 -2.39 -25.38
CA VAL A 47 -49.27 -2.57 -25.63
C VAL A 47 -49.48 -3.23 -26.98
N ASN A 48 -49.88 -4.50 -26.95
CA ASN A 48 -50.37 -5.29 -28.08
C ASN A 48 -50.92 -6.63 -27.56
N ASP A 49 -52.18 -6.96 -27.81
CA ASP A 49 -52.83 -8.15 -27.21
C ASP A 49 -52.29 -9.48 -27.74
N SER A 50 -51.73 -9.48 -28.95
CA SER A 50 -51.16 -10.67 -29.60
C SER A 50 -49.77 -11.03 -29.06
N ILE A 51 -49.11 -10.14 -28.31
CA ILE A 51 -47.80 -10.42 -27.71
C ILE A 51 -47.97 -11.10 -26.34
N PRO A 52 -47.42 -12.31 -26.13
CA PRO A 52 -47.40 -12.98 -24.83
C PRO A 52 -46.80 -12.14 -23.70
N ALA A 53 -47.35 -12.29 -22.49
CA ALA A 53 -46.94 -11.51 -21.31
C ALA A 53 -45.45 -11.62 -20.97
N PHE A 54 -44.84 -12.79 -21.18
CA PHE A 54 -43.41 -12.98 -20.91
C PHE A 54 -42.52 -12.17 -21.88
N ILE A 55 -42.93 -12.02 -23.15
CA ILE A 55 -42.21 -11.19 -24.13
C ILE A 55 -42.34 -9.72 -23.75
N LYS A 56 -43.55 -9.26 -23.39
CA LYS A 56 -43.76 -7.89 -22.89
C LYS A 56 -42.91 -7.59 -21.66
N ALA A 57 -42.83 -8.53 -20.72
CA ALA A 57 -41.97 -8.39 -19.54
C ALA A 57 -40.49 -8.34 -19.91
N ASN A 58 -40.04 -9.19 -20.84
CA ASN A 58 -38.67 -9.18 -21.34
C ASN A 58 -38.33 -7.83 -22.00
N MET A 59 -39.20 -7.32 -22.88
CA MET A 59 -39.03 -6.02 -23.54
C MET A 59 -38.97 -4.89 -22.51
N LYS A 60 -39.94 -4.82 -21.59
CA LYS A 60 -39.99 -3.82 -20.51
C LYS A 60 -38.70 -3.82 -19.66
N GLY A 61 -38.09 -4.98 -19.45
CA GLY A 61 -36.84 -5.14 -18.70
C GLY A 61 -35.64 -4.35 -19.25
N PHE A 62 -35.69 -3.86 -20.50
CA PHE A 62 -34.61 -3.10 -21.14
C PHE A 62 -34.76 -1.57 -21.02
N PHE A 63 -35.88 -1.06 -20.49
CA PHE A 63 -36.03 0.38 -20.34
C PHE A 63 -35.10 0.94 -19.27
N ARG A 64 -34.34 2.00 -19.60
CA ARG A 64 -33.37 2.67 -18.71
C ARG A 64 -33.60 4.17 -18.58
N GLY A 65 -34.77 4.66 -19.00
CA GLY A 65 -35.18 6.07 -18.88
C GLY A 65 -35.01 6.90 -20.15
N ASP A 66 -34.20 6.45 -21.11
CA ASP A 66 -34.12 7.06 -22.45
C ASP A 66 -35.11 6.36 -23.39
N LEU A 67 -36.12 7.11 -23.83
CA LEU A 67 -37.21 6.59 -24.64
C LEU A 67 -36.79 6.37 -26.11
N GLU A 68 -35.86 7.16 -26.62
CA GLU A 68 -35.39 7.07 -27.99
C GLU A 68 -34.45 5.88 -28.16
N GLU A 69 -33.49 5.74 -27.24
CA GLU A 69 -32.58 4.60 -27.20
C GLU A 69 -33.35 3.29 -27.01
N TYR A 70 -34.33 3.28 -26.10
CA TYR A 70 -35.18 2.11 -25.87
C TYR A 70 -36.00 1.73 -27.10
N THR A 71 -36.60 2.70 -27.79
CA THR A 71 -37.38 2.45 -29.02
C THR A 71 -36.49 1.81 -30.08
N ARG A 72 -35.32 2.41 -30.34
CA ARG A 72 -34.36 1.90 -31.33
C ARG A 72 -33.88 0.49 -31.00
N PHE A 73 -33.53 0.26 -29.73
CA PHE A 73 -33.10 -1.06 -29.26
C PHE A 73 -34.17 -2.13 -29.48
N LEU A 74 -35.44 -1.81 -29.18
CA LEU A 74 -36.53 -2.75 -29.43
C LEU A 74 -36.66 -3.05 -30.92
N GLU A 75 -36.69 -2.03 -31.79
CA GLU A 75 -36.80 -2.21 -33.25
C GLU A 75 -35.67 -3.09 -33.83
N GLU A 76 -34.44 -2.87 -33.39
CA GLU A 76 -33.27 -3.66 -33.82
C GLU A 76 -33.33 -5.13 -33.36
N ASN A 77 -34.06 -5.42 -32.29
CA ASN A 77 -34.06 -6.74 -31.63
C ASN A 77 -35.43 -7.43 -31.62
N LEU A 78 -36.43 -6.92 -32.36
CA LEU A 78 -37.78 -7.48 -32.41
C LEU A 78 -37.77 -8.99 -32.69
N GLU A 79 -37.03 -9.45 -33.71
CA GLU A 79 -36.96 -10.88 -34.04
C GLU A 79 -36.45 -11.76 -32.89
N ILE A 80 -35.49 -11.26 -32.10
CA ILE A 80 -34.92 -12.01 -30.97
C ILE A 80 -35.97 -12.16 -29.87
N PHE A 81 -36.69 -11.06 -29.56
CA PHE A 81 -37.79 -11.10 -28.60
C PHE A 81 -38.88 -12.09 -29.01
N PHE A 82 -39.26 -12.12 -30.29
CA PHE A 82 -40.30 -13.02 -30.80
C PHE A 82 -39.84 -14.47 -31.01
N LYS A 83 -38.54 -14.75 -31.00
CA LYS A 83 -37.98 -16.10 -30.80
C LYS A 83 -38.04 -16.56 -29.34
N GLY A 84 -38.48 -15.69 -28.42
CA GLY A 84 -38.47 -15.95 -26.98
C GLY A 84 -37.09 -15.86 -26.35
N GLU A 85 -36.11 -15.35 -27.09
CA GLU A 85 -34.74 -15.14 -26.62
C GLU A 85 -34.60 -13.74 -26.01
N VAL A 86 -33.59 -13.58 -25.17
CA VAL A 86 -33.24 -12.30 -24.55
C VAL A 86 -32.08 -11.70 -25.35
N PRO A 87 -32.22 -10.51 -25.96
CA PRO A 87 -31.14 -9.90 -26.70
C PRO A 87 -29.90 -9.76 -25.82
N LYS A 88 -28.74 -10.10 -26.40
CA LYS A 88 -27.45 -9.84 -25.75
C LYS A 88 -27.26 -8.33 -25.73
N THR A 89 -27.65 -7.68 -24.64
CA THR A 89 -27.18 -6.33 -24.37
C THR A 89 -25.66 -6.40 -24.33
N LYS A 90 -24.99 -5.53 -25.09
CA LYS A 90 -23.70 -5.03 -24.61
C LYS A 90 -23.96 -4.66 -23.15
N GLU A 91 -23.27 -5.30 -22.20
CA GLU A 91 -23.30 -4.86 -20.80
C GLU A 91 -23.30 -3.34 -20.83
N PRO A 92 -24.17 -2.66 -20.06
CA PRO A 92 -24.26 -1.20 -20.12
C PRO A 92 -22.83 -0.72 -20.13
N GLU A 93 -22.40 -0.09 -21.23
CA GLU A 93 -21.06 0.44 -21.34
C GLU A 93 -20.90 1.18 -20.03
N LYS A 94 -20.05 0.65 -19.13
CA LYS A 94 -19.73 1.34 -17.88
C LYS A 94 -19.37 2.69 -18.41
N LYS A 95 -20.21 3.71 -18.14
CA LYS A 95 -19.95 5.12 -18.49
C LYS A 95 -18.46 5.22 -18.35
N GLU A 96 -17.71 5.40 -19.45
CA GLU A 96 -16.25 5.32 -19.42
C GLU A 96 -15.86 6.02 -18.13
N GLU A 97 -15.42 5.25 -17.12
CA GLU A 97 -15.14 5.86 -15.83
C GLU A 97 -14.12 6.90 -16.23
N VAL A 98 -14.44 8.17 -16.02
CA VAL A 98 -13.47 9.21 -16.29
C VAL A 98 -12.38 8.90 -15.28
N ILE A 99 -11.37 8.11 -15.69
CA ILE A 99 -10.30 7.65 -14.81
C ILE A 99 -9.54 8.93 -14.52
N ARG A 100 -9.88 9.58 -13.40
CA ARG A 100 -9.16 10.77 -12.99
C ARG A 100 -7.74 10.29 -12.73
N PRO A 101 -6.70 10.94 -13.29
CA PRO A 101 -5.33 10.50 -13.10
C PRO A 101 -5.05 10.31 -11.61
N PHE A 102 -4.30 9.26 -11.25
CA PHE A 102 -3.93 8.97 -9.87
C PHE A 102 -5.09 8.54 -8.95
N GLU A 103 -6.35 8.57 -9.37
CA GLU A 103 -7.46 8.09 -8.55
C GLU A 103 -7.40 6.57 -8.41
N LEU A 104 -7.49 6.08 -7.18
CA LEU A 104 -7.70 4.66 -6.91
C LEU A 104 -9.20 4.37 -6.80
N PRO A 105 -9.65 3.14 -7.11
CA PRO A 105 -11.05 2.74 -6.96
C PRO A 105 -11.61 3.07 -5.57
N SER A 106 -12.89 3.41 -5.51
CA SER A 106 -13.57 3.76 -4.24
C SER A 106 -13.57 2.61 -3.22
N ASP A 107 -13.50 1.36 -3.70
CA ASP A 107 -13.39 0.15 -2.89
C ASP A 107 -11.93 -0.32 -2.68
N TYR A 108 -10.94 0.51 -3.04
CA TYR A 108 -9.52 0.19 -2.88
C TYR A 108 -9.20 -0.16 -1.42
N LYS A 109 -8.57 -1.32 -1.25
CA LYS A 109 -8.14 -1.82 0.06
C LYS A 109 -6.64 -1.71 0.15
N PHE A 110 -6.17 -0.94 1.13
CA PHE A 110 -4.74 -0.89 1.41
C PHE A 110 -4.20 -2.29 1.73
N PRO A 111 -3.04 -2.63 1.18
CA PRO A 111 -2.48 -3.95 1.37
C PRO A 111 -1.90 -4.04 2.78
N ILE A 112 -2.59 -4.76 3.66
CA ILE A 112 -2.19 -4.97 5.06
C ILE A 112 -1.70 -6.40 5.21
N GLY A 113 -0.39 -6.60 5.24
CA GLY A 113 0.21 -7.89 5.54
C GLY A 113 0.95 -7.88 6.88
N ARG A 114 0.31 -8.36 7.95
CA ARG A 114 1.01 -8.57 9.23
C ARG A 114 1.66 -9.95 9.28
N LYS A 115 2.76 -10.12 8.55
CA LYS A 115 3.62 -11.31 8.69
C LYS A 115 5.09 -10.89 8.79
N GLY A 116 5.65 -11.06 9.98
CA GLY A 116 7.06 -10.82 10.25
C GLY A 116 7.39 -9.41 10.77
N PRO A 117 8.64 -9.20 11.25
CA PRO A 117 9.10 -7.89 11.67
C PRO A 117 9.16 -6.94 10.48
N MET A 118 8.62 -5.74 10.63
CA MET A 118 8.79 -4.66 9.66
C MET A 118 10.27 -4.27 9.62
N ASN A 119 10.79 -4.06 8.41
CA ASN A 119 12.21 -3.79 8.21
C ASN A 119 12.49 -2.84 7.05
N ILE A 120 11.46 -2.19 6.50
CA ILE A 120 11.62 -1.11 5.54
C ILE A 120 11.13 0.16 6.23
N ASN A 121 12.05 0.92 6.81
CA ASN A 121 11.73 2.21 7.41
C ASN A 121 11.59 3.27 6.32
N ILE A 122 10.66 4.19 6.52
CA ILE A 122 10.40 5.32 5.62
C ILE A 122 10.23 6.60 6.44
N GLU A 123 10.82 7.68 5.94
CA GLU A 123 10.54 9.03 6.41
C GLU A 123 9.86 9.82 5.28
N VAL A 124 8.72 10.44 5.59
CA VAL A 124 7.95 11.22 4.63
C VAL A 124 7.62 12.62 5.17
N GLU A 125 7.68 13.61 4.29
CA GLU A 125 7.05 14.91 4.51
C GLU A 125 5.66 14.88 3.86
N LYS A 126 4.60 15.08 4.64
CA LYS A 126 3.21 14.98 4.14
C LYS A 126 2.30 16.10 4.61
N ARG A 127 1.34 16.52 3.77
CA ARG A 127 0.25 17.45 4.13
C ARG A 127 -1.06 16.96 3.52
N TYR A 128 -2.14 16.96 4.30
CA TYR A 128 -3.46 16.44 3.91
C TYR A 128 -3.44 14.96 3.46
N VAL A 129 -2.52 14.18 4.02
CA VAL A 129 -2.38 12.74 3.78
C VAL A 129 -2.44 12.00 5.11
N SER A 130 -3.39 11.08 5.25
CA SER A 130 -3.54 10.25 6.45
C SER A 130 -2.69 8.98 6.36
N ILE A 131 -2.96 8.14 5.36
CA ILE A 131 -2.28 6.87 5.11
C ILE A 131 -1.29 7.01 3.95
N VAL A 132 -0.14 6.34 4.07
CA VAL A 132 0.82 6.11 2.98
C VAL A 132 1.17 4.62 3.00
N SER A 133 1.14 3.98 1.83
CA SER A 133 1.56 2.61 1.63
C SER A 133 2.27 2.48 0.29
N CYS A 134 2.89 1.34 0.05
CA CYS A 134 3.51 1.00 -1.22
C CYS A 134 3.19 -0.46 -1.49
N GLU A 135 2.31 -0.74 -2.45
CA GLU A 135 1.89 -2.10 -2.78
C GLU A 135 3.04 -2.93 -3.37
N CYS A 136 3.87 -2.31 -4.23
CA CYS A 136 4.98 -2.94 -4.92
C CYS A 136 6.23 -2.05 -4.87
N LEU A 137 7.29 -2.56 -4.25
CA LEU A 137 8.59 -1.89 -4.22
C LEU A 137 9.42 -2.23 -5.44
N ASN A 138 9.85 -1.20 -6.15
CA ASN A 138 10.87 -1.32 -7.17
C ASN A 138 12.25 -1.32 -6.51
N LEU A 139 13.07 -2.32 -6.80
CA LEU A 139 14.39 -2.49 -6.17
C LEU A 139 15.39 -3.15 -7.10
N GLN A 140 16.67 -2.99 -6.78
CA GLN A 140 17.78 -3.71 -7.41
C GLN A 140 18.38 -4.71 -6.44
N VAL A 141 18.67 -5.90 -6.95
CA VAL A 141 19.34 -6.97 -6.21
C VAL A 141 20.52 -7.53 -6.98
N GLY A 142 21.51 -8.04 -6.25
CA GLY A 142 22.61 -8.82 -6.82
C GLY A 142 22.37 -10.31 -6.60
N CYS A 143 22.59 -11.14 -7.63
CA CYS A 143 22.62 -12.58 -7.47
C CYS A 143 23.82 -13.00 -6.59
N ASN A 144 23.58 -13.82 -5.56
CA ASN A 144 24.66 -14.26 -4.67
C ASN A 144 25.65 -15.21 -5.35
N ARG A 145 25.23 -15.91 -6.42
CA ARG A 145 26.05 -16.90 -7.12
C ARG A 145 26.96 -16.27 -8.18
N CYS A 146 26.44 -15.37 -9.01
CA CYS A 146 27.21 -14.80 -10.13
C CYS A 146 27.44 -13.27 -10.03
N GLY A 147 26.90 -12.61 -9.00
CA GLY A 147 27.06 -11.17 -8.80
C GLY A 147 26.24 -10.27 -9.73
N ARG A 148 25.54 -10.83 -10.74
CA ARG A 148 24.72 -10.05 -11.68
C ARG A 148 23.64 -9.23 -10.96
N VAL A 149 23.53 -7.96 -11.35
CA VAL A 149 22.50 -7.03 -10.85
C VAL A 149 21.21 -7.20 -11.65
N LEU A 150 20.08 -7.25 -10.95
CA LEU A 150 18.75 -7.50 -11.50
C LEU A 150 17.73 -6.53 -10.89
N ARG A 151 16.76 -6.10 -11.71
CA ARG A 151 15.54 -5.45 -11.24
C ARG A 151 14.46 -6.51 -11.14
N MET A 152 13.91 -6.72 -9.94
CA MET A 152 12.96 -7.80 -9.69
C MET A 152 11.89 -7.31 -8.71
N PRO A 153 10.59 -7.36 -9.06
CA PRO A 153 9.50 -7.12 -8.12
C PRO A 153 9.08 -8.40 -7.37
N GLY A 154 9.62 -9.59 -7.71
CA GLY A 154 9.19 -10.87 -7.14
C GLY A 154 10.19 -12.01 -7.33
N ALA A 155 9.70 -13.25 -7.23
CA ALA A 155 10.49 -14.47 -7.41
C ALA A 155 10.79 -14.75 -8.89
N GLY A 156 11.96 -15.33 -9.17
CA GLY A 156 12.34 -15.77 -10.51
C GLY A 156 13.76 -16.33 -10.57
N GLU A 157 14.24 -16.67 -11.75
CA GLU A 157 15.58 -17.24 -11.94
C GLU A 157 16.59 -16.18 -12.40
N CYS A 158 17.84 -16.32 -11.95
CA CYS A 158 18.92 -15.50 -12.47
C CYS A 158 19.19 -15.83 -13.96
N PRO A 159 19.12 -14.85 -14.89
CA PRO A 159 19.40 -15.10 -16.31
C PRO A 159 20.84 -15.53 -16.61
N GLY A 160 21.76 -15.37 -15.64
CA GLY A 160 23.17 -15.71 -15.80
C GLY A 160 23.49 -17.14 -15.38
N CYS A 161 23.09 -17.53 -14.17
CA CYS A 161 23.48 -18.80 -13.56
C CYS A 161 22.30 -19.70 -13.19
N ARG A 162 21.07 -19.30 -13.58
CA ARG A 162 19.79 -19.98 -13.31
C ARG A 162 19.53 -20.29 -11.83
N SER A 163 20.20 -19.59 -10.91
CA SER A 163 19.91 -19.72 -9.49
C SER A 163 18.52 -19.16 -9.19
N VAL A 164 17.74 -19.86 -8.37
CA VAL A 164 16.45 -19.36 -7.88
C VAL A 164 16.68 -18.15 -6.98
N LEU A 165 16.00 -17.06 -7.30
CA LEU A 165 15.98 -15.81 -6.56
C LEU A 165 14.57 -15.60 -6.04
N GLU A 166 14.42 -15.39 -4.74
CA GLU A 166 13.13 -15.08 -4.14
C GLU A 166 13.21 -13.74 -3.44
N ILE A 167 12.25 -12.87 -3.74
CA ILE A 167 12.06 -11.60 -3.06
C ILE A 167 10.62 -11.59 -2.59
N ARG A 168 10.43 -11.50 -1.29
CA ARG A 168 9.10 -11.45 -0.69
C ARG A 168 8.96 -10.14 0.05
N TYR A 169 8.12 -9.27 -0.51
CA TYR A 169 7.69 -8.02 0.07
C TYR A 169 6.26 -8.19 0.59
N ILE A 170 6.02 -7.69 1.80
CA ILE A 170 4.72 -7.71 2.47
C ILE A 170 4.45 -6.28 2.94
N PRO A 171 3.56 -5.54 2.29
CA PRO A 171 3.30 -4.14 2.60
C PRO A 171 2.52 -3.95 3.90
N SER A 172 2.59 -2.72 4.41
CA SER A 172 1.89 -2.24 5.60
C SER A 172 1.37 -0.82 5.40
N VAL A 173 0.59 -0.36 6.38
CA VAL A 173 0.05 1.00 6.51
C VAL A 173 0.58 1.69 7.77
N ASP A 174 1.73 1.24 8.26
CA ASP A 174 2.39 1.81 9.43
C ASP A 174 2.94 3.21 9.12
N SER A 175 3.04 4.07 10.14
CA SER A 175 3.53 5.44 9.95
C SER A 175 5.03 5.54 9.72
N GLU A 176 5.80 4.57 10.20
CA GLU A 176 7.27 4.56 10.14
C GLU A 176 7.82 3.49 9.18
N PHE A 177 6.98 2.52 8.79
CA PHE A 177 7.42 1.38 8.00
C PHE A 177 6.50 1.07 6.81
N LEU A 178 7.11 0.86 5.63
CA LEU A 178 6.37 0.41 4.45
C LEU A 178 5.98 -1.07 4.52
N GLY A 179 6.73 -1.89 5.25
CA GLY A 179 6.45 -3.31 5.35
C GLY A 179 7.66 -4.18 5.69
N SER A 180 7.55 -5.47 5.35
CA SER A 180 8.58 -6.49 5.54
C SER A 180 9.13 -6.96 4.20
N LEU A 181 10.45 -7.01 4.07
CA LEU A 181 11.17 -7.44 2.87
C LEU A 181 12.18 -8.51 3.22
N SER A 182 12.15 -9.60 2.46
CA SER A 182 13.04 -10.74 2.63
C SER A 182 13.57 -11.22 1.28
N PHE A 183 14.79 -11.75 1.32
CA PHE A 183 15.54 -12.18 0.14
C PHE A 183 16.03 -13.62 0.32
N HIS A 184 15.98 -14.40 -0.76
CA HIS A 184 16.62 -15.70 -0.88
C HIS A 184 17.43 -15.74 -2.18
N GLY A 185 18.68 -16.20 -2.12
CA GLY A 185 19.56 -16.30 -3.30
C GLY A 185 20.08 -14.98 -3.87
N CYS A 186 19.67 -13.83 -3.30
CA CYS A 186 20.10 -12.50 -3.72
C CYS A 186 20.42 -11.57 -2.53
N ARG A 187 21.13 -10.48 -2.82
CA ARG A 187 21.47 -9.40 -1.88
C ARG A 187 20.81 -8.10 -2.33
N PHE A 188 20.32 -7.32 -1.39
CA PHE A 188 19.83 -5.97 -1.65
C PHE A 188 20.95 -5.06 -2.17
N ILE A 189 20.61 -4.17 -3.10
CA ILE A 189 21.51 -3.11 -3.59
C ILE A 189 20.92 -1.74 -3.27
N CYS A 190 19.73 -1.43 -3.82
CA CYS A 190 19.06 -0.16 -3.60
C CYS A 190 17.57 -0.24 -3.90
N PHE A 191 16.83 0.75 -3.40
CA PHE A 191 15.47 1.04 -3.83
C PHE A 191 15.51 1.85 -5.13
N ASN A 192 14.57 1.56 -6.03
CA ASN A 192 14.29 2.35 -7.23
C ASN A 192 13.00 3.17 -6.99
N PRO A 193 12.72 4.15 -7.87
CA PRO A 193 11.49 4.93 -7.80
C PRO A 193 10.27 4.00 -7.80
N SER A 194 9.35 4.22 -6.85
CA SER A 194 8.19 3.36 -6.64
C SER A 194 6.91 4.20 -6.59
N ARG A 195 5.76 3.56 -6.80
CA ARG A 195 4.46 4.20 -6.65
C ARG A 195 3.96 4.01 -5.22
N TYR A 196 3.30 5.03 -4.69
CA TYR A 196 2.79 5.04 -3.33
C TYR A 196 1.28 5.27 -3.36
N GLN A 197 0.56 4.48 -2.57
CA GLN A 197 -0.87 4.67 -2.37
C GLN A 197 -1.10 5.49 -1.11
N LEU A 198 -2.01 6.45 -1.18
CA LEU A 198 -2.27 7.38 -0.10
C LEU A 198 -3.76 7.69 0.03
N SER A 199 -4.16 8.10 1.23
CA SER A 199 -5.52 8.59 1.50
C SER A 199 -5.52 10.06 1.84
N CYS A 200 -6.47 10.81 1.28
CA CYS A 200 -6.72 12.18 1.71
C CYS A 200 -7.16 12.22 3.17
N ASP A 201 -6.59 13.15 3.93
CA ASP A 201 -6.94 13.32 5.35
C ASP A 201 -8.37 13.84 5.56
N GLY A 202 -8.88 14.69 4.65
CA GLY A 202 -10.16 15.36 4.82
C GLY A 202 -11.40 14.57 4.33
N CYS A 203 -11.25 13.71 3.32
CA CYS A 203 -12.38 12.97 2.72
C CYS A 203 -12.10 11.48 2.51
N HIS A 204 -10.90 11.00 2.86
CA HIS A 204 -10.50 9.60 2.71
C HIS A 204 -10.47 9.06 1.27
N MET A 205 -10.58 9.94 0.27
CA MET A 205 -10.36 9.57 -1.13
C MET A 205 -8.94 9.04 -1.33
N ASN A 206 -8.80 7.96 -2.08
CA ASN A 206 -7.53 7.24 -2.27
C ASN A 206 -6.87 7.61 -3.60
N TYR A 207 -5.56 7.72 -3.58
CA TYR A 207 -4.74 8.07 -4.74
C TYR A 207 -3.49 7.21 -4.83
N GLU A 208 -2.99 7.04 -6.04
CA GLU A 208 -1.68 6.45 -6.34
C GLU A 208 -0.77 7.50 -6.99
N THR A 209 0.45 7.66 -6.48
CA THR A 209 1.42 8.59 -7.06
C THR A 209 1.97 8.10 -8.41
N ASN A 210 2.59 9.00 -9.17
CA ASN A 210 3.61 8.58 -10.13
C ASN A 210 4.80 7.92 -9.39
N GLU A 211 5.76 7.36 -10.14
CA GLU A 211 6.98 6.86 -9.52
C GLU A 211 7.74 8.01 -8.81
N LEU A 212 7.97 7.84 -7.51
CA LEU A 212 8.72 8.79 -6.68
C LEU A 212 10.03 8.15 -6.24
N SER A 213 11.12 8.88 -6.43
CA SER A 213 12.43 8.61 -5.85
C SER A 213 12.57 9.34 -4.51
N ILE A 214 13.67 9.06 -3.80
CA ILE A 214 14.06 9.83 -2.61
C ILE A 214 14.29 11.29 -3.03
N GLY A 215 13.61 12.22 -2.35
CA GLY A 215 13.65 13.65 -2.62
C GLY A 215 12.50 14.15 -3.52
N ASP A 216 11.86 13.27 -4.28
CA ASP A 216 10.74 13.63 -5.17
C ASP A 216 9.47 13.93 -4.37
N ALA A 217 8.67 14.85 -4.90
CA ALA A 217 7.42 15.28 -4.27
C ALA A 217 6.23 15.13 -5.22
N PHE A 218 5.17 14.49 -4.73
CA PHE A 218 3.86 14.41 -5.35
C PHE A 218 2.94 15.50 -4.84
N ARG A 219 2.22 16.16 -5.75
CA ARG A 219 1.32 17.27 -5.46
C ARG A 219 0.07 17.17 -6.34
N ILE A 220 -1.10 17.10 -5.70
CA ILE A 220 -2.39 17.19 -6.39
C ILE A 220 -3.39 17.97 -5.54
N LYS A 221 -4.46 18.47 -6.16
CA LYS A 221 -5.67 18.85 -5.44
C LYS A 221 -6.56 17.60 -5.32
N CYS A 222 -7.04 17.33 -4.12
CA CYS A 222 -8.02 16.29 -3.90
C CYS A 222 -9.25 16.52 -4.79
N TYR A 223 -9.71 15.49 -5.50
CA TYR A 223 -10.84 15.59 -6.41
C TYR A 223 -12.20 15.72 -5.71
N GLU A 224 -12.25 15.45 -4.40
CA GLU A 224 -13.48 15.54 -3.61
C GLU A 224 -13.50 16.83 -2.77
N CYS A 225 -12.53 17.00 -1.85
CA CYS A 225 -12.53 18.12 -0.91
C CYS A 225 -11.60 19.29 -1.31
N LEU A 226 -10.97 19.24 -2.48
CA LEU A 226 -10.07 20.27 -3.02
C LEU A 226 -8.84 20.61 -2.16
N SER A 227 -8.57 19.83 -1.11
CA SER A 227 -7.38 19.97 -0.27
C SER A 227 -6.09 19.74 -1.08
N ASN A 228 -5.04 20.52 -0.80
CA ASN A 228 -3.76 20.40 -1.48
C ASN A 228 -2.95 19.25 -0.88
N ILE A 229 -3.06 18.07 -1.48
CA ILE A 229 -2.33 16.87 -1.09
C ILE A 229 -0.86 17.05 -1.46
N PHE A 230 0.03 16.80 -0.49
CA PHE A 230 1.47 16.82 -0.66
C PHE A 230 2.10 15.59 0.00
N LEU A 231 2.95 14.89 -0.74
CA LEU A 231 3.76 13.78 -0.24
C LEU A 231 5.17 13.87 -0.82
N LYS A 232 6.20 13.82 0.01
CA LYS A 232 7.60 13.71 -0.41
C LYS A 232 8.29 12.62 0.39
N ILE A 233 9.07 11.81 -0.31
CA ILE A 233 9.82 10.71 0.29
C ILE A 233 11.19 11.23 0.70
N SER A 234 11.45 11.33 2.01
CA SER A 234 12.71 11.88 2.54
C SER A 234 13.79 10.82 2.63
N SER A 235 13.44 9.61 3.06
CA SER A 235 14.37 8.49 3.13
C SER A 235 13.62 7.14 3.10
N ILE A 236 14.30 6.10 2.61
CA ILE A 236 13.82 4.71 2.67
C ILE A 236 15.03 3.83 3.02
N ASN A 237 14.93 3.09 4.12
CA ASN A 237 16.04 2.30 4.65
C ASN A 237 15.63 0.84 4.88
N LEU A 238 16.43 -0.10 4.36
CA LEU A 238 16.29 -1.52 4.69
C LEU A 238 17.05 -1.81 5.97
N ILE A 239 16.31 -2.14 7.03
CA ILE A 239 16.87 -2.53 8.31
C ILE A 239 17.23 -4.02 8.27
N GLN A 240 18.52 -4.31 8.13
CA GLN A 240 19.00 -5.68 8.13
C GLN A 240 19.27 -6.14 9.56
N ARG A 241 18.63 -7.25 9.94
CA ARG A 241 18.91 -7.91 11.22
C ARG A 241 20.19 -8.72 11.13
N LYS A 242 21.22 -8.32 11.88
CA LYS A 242 22.42 -9.12 12.10
C LYS A 242 22.07 -10.30 13.02
N ARG A 243 22.05 -11.52 12.47
CA ARG A 243 21.83 -12.75 13.25
C ARG A 243 23.16 -13.23 13.82
N GLU A 244 23.43 -12.88 15.07
CA GLU A 244 24.52 -13.44 15.85
C GLU A 244 24.08 -14.78 16.46
N THR A 245 24.86 -15.84 16.26
CA THR A 245 24.59 -17.14 16.89
C THR A 245 25.22 -17.16 18.27
N LEU A 246 24.42 -16.88 19.30
CA LEU A 246 24.86 -16.94 20.68
C LEU A 246 24.89 -18.39 21.18
N LYS A 247 25.98 -18.78 21.84
CA LYS A 247 26.08 -20.05 22.57
C LYS A 247 26.01 -19.76 24.07
N PRO A 248 24.88 -20.03 24.75
CA PRO A 248 24.78 -19.85 26.19
C PRO A 248 25.91 -20.59 26.92
N GLY A 249 26.51 -19.94 27.91
CA GLY A 249 27.65 -20.44 28.67
C GLY A 249 29.02 -20.10 28.07
N GLN A 250 29.09 -19.62 26.82
CA GLN A 250 30.36 -19.17 26.22
C GLN A 250 30.48 -17.63 26.25
N PRO A 251 31.70 -17.08 26.32
CA PRO A 251 31.91 -15.64 26.26
C PRO A 251 31.66 -15.11 24.84
N LEU A 252 31.19 -13.87 24.77
CA LEU A 252 31.12 -13.10 23.52
C LEU A 252 32.53 -12.78 23.00
N PRO A 253 32.69 -12.41 21.72
CA PRO A 253 33.91 -11.81 21.21
C PRO A 253 34.36 -10.65 22.11
N GLU A 254 35.65 -10.62 22.47
CA GLU A 254 36.23 -9.65 23.42
C GLU A 254 35.45 -9.52 24.73
N LYS A 255 34.72 -10.57 25.16
CA LYS A 255 33.83 -10.55 26.33
C LYS A 255 32.78 -9.43 26.27
N GLY A 256 32.38 -9.04 25.07
CA GLY A 256 31.34 -8.04 24.82
C GLY A 256 31.85 -6.59 24.78
N THR A 257 33.15 -6.35 24.90
CA THR A 257 33.71 -4.99 24.81
C THR A 257 33.83 -4.51 23.37
N CYS A 258 34.03 -3.21 23.19
CA CYS A 258 34.40 -2.61 21.91
C CYS A 258 35.37 -1.44 22.10
N ARG A 259 35.85 -0.88 20.98
CA ARG A 259 36.73 0.30 20.97
C ARG A 259 36.13 1.51 21.69
N HIS A 260 34.81 1.70 21.63
CA HIS A 260 34.10 2.80 22.27
C HIS A 260 33.97 2.56 23.78
N TYR A 261 33.44 1.40 24.17
CA TYR A 261 33.14 1.05 25.55
C TYR A 261 33.98 -0.15 26.02
N LYS A 262 35.27 0.09 26.25
CA LYS A 262 36.25 -0.93 26.69
C LYS A 262 35.94 -1.60 28.04
N LYS A 263 34.98 -1.07 28.80
CA LYS A 263 34.55 -1.60 30.10
C LYS A 263 33.11 -2.10 30.10
N SER A 264 32.45 -2.06 28.94
CA SER A 264 31.11 -2.62 28.76
C SER A 264 31.25 -4.09 28.39
N TYR A 265 30.99 -4.99 29.34
CA TYR A 265 31.01 -6.43 29.10
C TYR A 265 29.63 -6.95 28.68
N ARG A 266 28.96 -6.21 27.79
CA ARG A 266 27.60 -6.47 27.37
C ARG A 266 27.40 -6.06 25.92
N TRP A 267 26.65 -6.88 25.20
CA TRP A 267 26.02 -6.46 23.96
C TRP A 267 24.57 -6.08 24.24
N PHE A 268 24.01 -5.22 23.41
CA PHE A 268 22.65 -4.76 23.50
C PHE A 268 21.84 -5.26 22.32
N ARG A 269 20.61 -5.68 22.58
CA ARG A 269 19.64 -6.00 21.53
C ARG A 269 18.81 -4.75 21.26
N PHE A 270 19.09 -4.12 20.13
CA PHE A 270 18.45 -2.87 19.74
C PHE A 270 17.04 -3.14 19.19
N PRO A 271 15.97 -2.52 19.72
CA PRO A 271 14.60 -2.78 19.27
C PRO A 271 14.35 -2.42 17.81
N CYS A 272 15.03 -1.39 17.28
CA CYS A 272 14.90 -0.91 15.91
C CYS A 272 15.17 -2.00 14.85
N CYS A 273 16.15 -2.87 15.08
CA CYS A 273 16.57 -3.89 14.11
C CYS A 273 16.64 -5.31 14.69
N ASN A 274 16.48 -5.44 16.00
CA ASN A 274 16.63 -6.68 16.75
C ASN A 274 18.02 -7.35 16.56
N SER A 275 19.02 -6.56 16.20
CA SER A 275 20.44 -6.95 16.09
C SER A 275 21.16 -6.75 17.41
N LEU A 276 22.30 -7.42 17.57
CA LEU A 276 23.17 -7.29 18.73
C LEU A 276 24.40 -6.46 18.39
N TYR A 277 24.71 -5.48 19.23
CA TYR A 277 25.94 -4.68 19.13
C TYR A 277 26.52 -4.39 20.53
N PRO A 278 27.84 -4.24 20.68
CA PRO A 278 28.47 -3.90 21.96
C PRO A 278 28.09 -2.53 22.51
N CYS A 279 27.72 -1.59 21.63
CA CYS A 279 27.25 -0.27 22.01
C CYS A 279 26.39 0.36 20.91
N ASP A 280 25.75 1.48 21.26
CA ASP A 280 25.01 2.39 20.39
C ASP A 280 25.87 2.92 19.23
N ILE A 281 27.10 3.35 19.51
CA ILE A 281 27.99 3.88 18.46
C ILE A 281 28.33 2.79 17.42
N CYS A 282 28.63 1.57 17.85
CA CYS A 282 28.87 0.45 16.93
C CYS A 282 27.62 0.10 16.12
N HIS A 283 26.42 0.22 16.72
CA HIS A 283 25.17 0.02 15.99
C HIS A 283 25.04 1.04 14.86
N ASP A 284 25.17 2.33 15.17
CA ASP A 284 24.93 3.40 14.18
C ASP A 284 25.95 3.39 13.03
N GLU A 285 27.18 2.94 13.30
CA GLU A 285 28.24 2.78 12.29
C GLU A 285 27.97 1.61 11.32
N GLU A 286 27.42 0.49 11.79
CA GLU A 286 27.27 -0.74 10.98
C GLU A 286 25.86 -0.93 10.41
N SER A 287 24.81 -0.37 11.03
CA SER A 287 23.42 -0.73 10.75
C SER A 287 22.70 0.18 9.75
N GLY A 288 23.32 1.30 9.34
CA GLY A 288 22.75 2.24 8.38
C GLY A 288 21.52 3.02 8.87
N HIS A 289 21.23 2.99 10.18
CA HIS A 289 20.17 3.78 10.82
C HIS A 289 20.53 4.09 12.29
N VAL A 290 19.83 5.05 12.88
CA VAL A 290 20.06 5.47 14.27
C VAL A 290 19.43 4.46 15.24
N HIS A 291 20.16 4.15 16.32
CA HIS A 291 19.71 3.23 17.34
C HIS A 291 18.49 3.73 18.13
N GLN A 292 17.64 2.80 18.53
CA GLN A 292 16.66 3.01 19.60
C GLN A 292 17.18 2.46 20.93
N MET A 293 16.78 3.05 22.05
CA MET A 293 17.22 2.61 23.38
C MET A 293 16.93 1.12 23.60
N ALA A 294 17.96 0.36 23.96
CA ALA A 294 17.86 -1.07 24.17
C ALA A 294 17.30 -1.41 25.56
N ASN A 295 16.30 -2.30 25.59
CA ASN A 295 15.72 -2.83 26.83
C ASN A 295 16.23 -4.23 27.19
N LYS A 296 16.97 -4.87 26.26
CA LYS A 296 17.58 -6.19 26.43
C LYS A 296 19.09 -6.12 26.20
N MET A 297 19.84 -6.91 26.96
CA MET A 297 21.28 -7.06 26.83
C MET A 297 21.69 -8.53 26.89
N VAL A 298 22.88 -8.81 26.37
CA VAL A 298 23.51 -10.12 26.39
C VAL A 298 24.80 -10.00 27.19
N CYS A 299 24.96 -10.87 28.18
CA CYS A 299 26.15 -10.90 29.01
C CYS A 299 27.39 -11.31 28.21
N GLY A 300 28.47 -10.54 28.32
CA GLY A 300 29.73 -10.80 27.65
C GLY A 300 30.47 -12.07 28.06
N LEU A 301 30.19 -12.64 29.25
CA LEU A 301 30.86 -13.84 29.75
C LEU A 301 30.10 -15.14 29.48
N CYS A 302 28.77 -15.12 29.58
CA CYS A 302 27.97 -16.34 29.46
C CYS A 302 26.98 -16.29 28.29
N SER A 303 26.99 -15.23 27.48
CA SER A 303 26.09 -15.04 26.33
C SER A 303 24.59 -15.16 26.66
N LYS A 304 24.22 -15.00 27.95
CA LYS A 304 22.82 -15.05 28.37
C LYS A 304 22.14 -13.72 28.08
N GLU A 305 21.01 -13.80 27.38
CA GLU A 305 20.15 -12.65 27.13
C GLU A 305 19.23 -12.39 28.33
N GLN A 306 19.11 -11.12 28.72
CA GLN A 306 18.33 -10.66 29.87
C GLN A 306 17.92 -9.19 29.69
N GLY A 307 17.04 -8.68 30.56
CA GLY A 307 16.74 -7.25 30.61
C GLY A 307 17.99 -6.42 30.95
N VAL A 308 18.02 -5.16 30.54
CA VAL A 308 19.15 -4.28 30.89
C VAL A 308 19.21 -4.11 32.41
N GLY A 309 20.35 -4.51 32.98
CA GLY A 309 20.52 -4.61 34.43
C GLY A 309 21.97 -4.44 34.84
N LYS A 310 22.21 -4.42 36.16
CA LYS A 310 23.55 -4.26 36.73
C LYS A 310 24.32 -5.58 36.80
N GLU A 311 23.62 -6.69 36.85
CA GLU A 311 24.19 -8.00 37.15
C GLU A 311 23.61 -9.03 36.20
N CYS A 312 24.39 -10.07 35.94
CA CYS A 312 23.91 -11.27 35.28
C CYS A 312 23.75 -12.39 36.29
N SER A 313 22.81 -13.30 36.05
CA SER A 313 22.64 -14.51 36.85
C SER A 313 23.89 -15.40 36.92
N CYS A 314 24.86 -15.22 36.02
CA CYS A 314 26.16 -15.90 36.11
C CYS A 314 27.11 -15.26 37.16
N GLY A 315 26.65 -14.29 37.95
CA GLY A 315 27.43 -13.58 38.97
C GLY A 315 28.26 -12.41 38.44
N MET A 316 28.22 -12.10 37.15
CA MET A 316 28.97 -10.98 36.59
C MET A 316 28.29 -9.65 36.91
N ASN A 317 29.03 -8.74 37.55
CA ASN A 317 28.62 -7.35 37.66
C ASN A 317 28.97 -6.60 36.37
N LEU A 318 27.92 -6.20 35.65
CA LEU A 318 27.97 -5.52 34.36
C LEU A 318 28.08 -4.00 34.53
N LYS A 319 28.13 -3.49 35.77
CA LYS A 319 28.52 -2.11 36.11
C LYS A 319 29.92 -2.04 36.69
N LYS A 320 30.84 -1.38 35.97
CA LYS A 320 31.95 -0.65 36.60
C LYS A 320 32.10 0.74 36.01
N SER A 321 31.03 1.52 36.08
CA SER A 321 31.19 2.96 35.98
C SER A 321 30.36 3.70 37.02
N THR A 322 31.04 4.64 37.68
CA THR A 322 30.40 5.59 38.57
C THR A 322 29.40 6.42 37.77
N SER A 323 28.37 6.95 38.42
CA SER A 323 27.28 7.74 37.80
C SER A 323 27.73 8.90 36.91
N PHE A 324 29.03 9.22 36.91
CA PHE A 324 29.65 10.29 36.14
C PHE A 324 30.15 9.85 34.74
N TRP A 325 30.24 8.55 34.44
CA TRP A 325 30.88 8.08 33.22
C TRP A 325 30.22 6.83 32.62
N GLU A 326 29.36 6.95 31.61
CA GLU A 326 29.33 5.94 30.54
C GLU A 326 29.63 6.68 29.23
N GLY A 327 30.57 6.17 28.43
CA GLY A 327 30.87 6.70 27.10
C GLY A 327 31.77 7.93 27.00
N GLY A 328 32.55 8.27 28.03
CA GLY A 328 33.67 9.22 27.85
C GLY A 328 33.30 10.70 27.70
N LYS A 329 32.02 11.07 27.82
CA LYS A 329 31.58 12.48 27.97
C LYS A 329 31.32 12.85 29.43
N GLY A 330 32.20 12.45 30.33
CA GLY A 330 32.20 12.96 31.70
C GLY A 330 32.80 14.36 31.71
N THR A 331 31.95 15.38 31.64
CA THR A 331 32.37 16.76 31.68
C THR A 331 32.86 17.11 33.10
N ARG A 332 34.12 16.80 33.43
CA ARG A 332 34.82 17.55 34.49
C ARG A 332 35.20 18.93 33.95
N ASN A 333 34.18 19.73 33.63
CA ASN A 333 34.42 21.13 33.32
C ASN A 333 34.68 21.84 34.65
N LYS A 334 35.93 22.24 34.92
CA LYS A 334 36.30 22.97 36.13
C LYS A 334 35.41 24.21 36.33
N ALA A 335 34.87 24.79 35.26
CA ALA A 335 33.93 25.92 35.31
C ALA A 335 32.61 25.56 36.04
N THR A 336 32.02 24.41 35.74
CA THR A 336 30.70 23.99 36.28
C THR A 336 30.80 23.14 37.54
N MET A 337 32.01 22.69 37.92
CA MET A 337 32.21 21.96 39.18
C MET A 337 31.86 22.83 40.39
N SER A 338 31.27 22.23 41.41
CA SER A 338 31.01 22.91 42.69
C SER A 338 32.31 23.45 43.29
N ARG A 339 32.25 24.65 43.88
CA ARG A 339 33.39 25.25 44.60
C ARG A 339 33.87 24.37 45.77
N LYS A 340 33.01 23.50 46.29
CA LYS A 340 33.30 22.59 47.41
C LYS A 340 33.92 21.26 46.97
N ASP A 341 33.99 21.00 45.66
CA ASP A 341 34.58 19.77 45.14
C ASP A 341 36.10 19.83 45.28
N ARG A 342 36.66 18.90 46.07
CA ARG A 342 38.10 18.80 46.34
C ARG A 342 38.95 18.68 45.08
N LYS A 343 38.38 18.18 43.97
CA LYS A 343 39.07 17.98 42.70
C LYS A 343 39.02 19.18 41.75
N LYS A 344 38.29 20.26 42.09
CA LYS A 344 38.16 21.45 41.22
C LYS A 344 39.49 22.20 41.07
N TYR A 345 40.23 22.35 42.16
CA TYR A 345 41.46 23.16 42.22
C TYR A 345 42.74 22.33 42.24
N THR A 346 42.64 21.00 42.19
CA THR A 346 43.81 20.13 42.05
C THR A 346 44.34 20.27 40.61
N LYS A 347 45.67 20.42 40.48
CA LYS A 347 46.34 20.59 39.19
C LYS A 347 46.18 19.35 38.33
#